data_AF-A0AAD8ECZ4-F1
#
_entry.id   AF-A0AAD8ECZ4-F1
#
_cell.length_a   1.000
_cell.length_b   1.000
_cell.length_c   1.000
_cell.angle_alpha   90.00
_cell.angle_beta   90.00
_cell.angle_gamma   90.00
#
_symmetry.space_group_name_H-M   'P 1'
#
loop_
_entity.id
_entity.type
_entity.pdbx_description
1 polymer ?
#
loop_
_entity_poly.entity_id
_entity_poly.type
_entity_poly.pdbx_seq_one_letter_code
_entity_poly.pdbx_strand_id
1 'polypeptide(L)'
;WNLCLCIAVSSRIHFTASESAQHPPDCRQEYSQWSSCSSPCGVGLSHRVSNLNTQCLPANETRLCQLRSCDTVASPHEHAKHHHVR
;
A
#
# COMPACT_ATOMS: atom_id res chain seq x y z
N TRP A 1 25.49 47.64 30.20
CA TRP A 1 25.85 47.68 28.77
C TRP A 1 24.87 46.80 28.01
N ASN A 2 24.01 47.45 27.24
CA ASN A 2 23.09 46.95 26.22
C ASN A 2 22.07 45.85 26.60
N LEU A 3 20.85 46.32 26.88
CA LEU A 3 19.61 45.60 26.56
C LEU A 3 19.62 45.25 25.06
N CYS A 4 19.65 43.98 24.70
CA CYS A 4 19.18 43.54 23.38
C CYS A 4 17.66 43.64 23.37
N LEU A 5 17.18 44.83 23.02
CA LEU A 5 15.82 45.09 22.61
C LEU A 5 15.59 44.41 21.25
N CYS A 6 15.26 43.12 21.25
CA CYS A 6 14.68 42.49 20.06
C CYS A 6 13.17 42.63 20.18
N ILE A 7 12.69 43.69 19.53
CA ILE A 7 11.30 44.11 19.35
C ILE A 7 10.39 42.90 19.18
N ALA A 8 9.31 42.88 19.96
CA ALA A 8 8.15 42.06 19.71
C ALA A 8 7.58 42.43 18.34
N VAL A 9 8.03 41.77 17.27
CA VAL A 9 7.29 41.78 16.01
C VAL A 9 6.13 40.81 16.23
N SER A 10 5.03 41.38 16.73
CA SER A 10 3.73 40.75 16.67
C SER A 10 3.43 40.46 15.20
N SER A 11 3.74 39.27 14.77
CA SER A 11 3.10 38.64 13.64
C SER A 11 2.70 37.30 14.19
N ARG A 12 1.39 37.10 14.41
CA ARG A 12 0.87 35.75 14.36
C ARG A 12 1.41 35.19 13.05
N ILE A 13 2.45 34.37 13.12
CA ILE A 13 2.70 33.41 12.06
C ILE A 13 1.46 32.54 12.17
N HIS A 14 0.42 32.93 11.43
CA HIS A 14 -0.54 31.97 10.96
C HIS A 14 0.32 31.03 10.14
N PHE A 15 0.80 29.98 10.80
CA PHE A 15 1.12 28.75 10.13
C PHE A 15 -0.22 28.26 9.60
N THR A 16 -0.69 28.87 8.50
CA THR A 16 -1.59 28.15 7.61
C THR A 16 -0.70 27.07 7.02
N ALA A 17 -0.54 25.98 7.77
CA ALA A 17 -0.44 24.69 7.11
C ALA A 17 -1.56 24.73 6.08
N SER A 18 -1.19 24.65 4.80
CA SER A 18 -2.16 24.53 3.74
C SER A 18 -3.00 23.30 4.10
N GLU A 19 -4.18 23.54 4.66
CA GLU A 19 -5.12 22.53 5.10
C GLU A 19 -5.86 22.01 3.87
N SER A 20 -5.09 21.61 2.87
CA SER A 20 -5.54 20.96 1.64
C SER A 20 -5.12 19.48 1.61
N ALA A 21 -4.44 19.00 2.65
CA ALA A 21 -3.98 17.62 2.80
C ALA A 21 -4.61 16.86 3.99
N GLN A 22 -5.52 17.47 4.75
CA GLN A 22 -6.01 16.90 6.02
C GLN A 22 -7.51 16.61 6.11
N HIS A 23 -8.29 16.91 5.07
CA HIS A 23 -9.62 16.31 4.96
C HIS A 23 -9.54 15.14 3.98
N PRO A 24 -9.84 13.90 4.42
CA PRO A 24 -10.18 12.85 3.47
C PRO A 24 -11.27 13.43 2.55
N PRO A 25 -11.19 13.21 1.22
CA PRO A 25 -12.27 13.58 0.34
C PRO A 25 -13.59 13.03 0.91
N ASP A 26 -14.60 13.89 1.04
CA ASP A 26 -15.95 13.48 1.45
C ASP A 26 -16.55 12.65 0.33
N CYS A 27 -16.28 11.35 0.39
CA CYS A 27 -16.64 10.42 -0.65
C CYS A 27 -17.08 9.08 -0.06
N ARG A 28 -18.04 8.45 -0.74
CA ARG A 28 -18.50 7.12 -0.37
C ARG A 28 -17.46 6.10 -0.81
N GLN A 29 -16.85 5.41 0.16
CA GLN A 29 -15.91 4.34 -0.13
C GLN A 29 -16.63 3.13 -0.72
N GLU A 30 -16.13 2.68 -1.87
CA GLU A 30 -16.71 1.63 -2.70
C GLU A 30 -15.60 0.77 -3.29
N TYR A 31 -15.87 -0.52 -3.39
CA TYR A 31 -14.95 -1.47 -4.01
C TYR A 31 -15.74 -2.59 -4.68
N SER A 32 -15.28 -3.01 -5.85
CA SER A 32 -15.78 -4.24 -6.48
C SER A 32 -15.24 -5.46 -5.72
N GLN A 33 -15.89 -6.60 -5.95
CA GLN A 33 -15.28 -7.88 -5.58
C GLN A 33 -13.98 -8.09 -6.37
N TRP A 34 -13.09 -8.90 -5.79
CA TRP A 34 -11.90 -9.37 -6.49
C TRP A 34 -12.28 -10.35 -7.60
N SER A 35 -11.57 -10.26 -8.73
CA SER A 35 -11.64 -11.26 -9.79
C SER A 35 -11.16 -12.62 -9.28
N SER A 36 -11.52 -13.67 -10.02
CA SER A 36 -10.86 -14.97 -9.87
C SER A 36 -9.34 -14.84 -10.01
N CYS A 37 -8.62 -15.75 -9.35
CA CYS A 37 -7.17 -15.84 -9.47
C CYS A 37 -6.80 -16.13 -10.93
N SER A 38 -5.78 -15.45 -11.45
CA SER A 38 -5.28 -15.64 -12.83
C SER A 38 -4.82 -17.08 -13.08
N SER A 39 -4.36 -17.76 -12.04
CA SER A 39 -3.88 -19.13 -12.07
C SER A 39 -4.92 -20.06 -11.43
N PRO A 40 -5.20 -21.26 -11.98
CA PRO A 40 -6.13 -22.22 -11.40
C PRO A 40 -5.55 -23.02 -10.21
N CYS A 41 -4.23 -22.93 -10.00
CA CYS A 41 -3.47 -23.51 -8.90
C CYS A 41 -2.21 -22.66 -8.65
N GLY A 42 -1.54 -22.88 -7.52
CA GLY A 42 -0.33 -22.17 -7.13
C GLY A 42 -0.58 -20.68 -6.88
N VAL A 43 0.42 -19.86 -7.23
CA VAL A 43 0.38 -18.40 -7.04
C VAL A 43 -0.11 -17.72 -8.31
N GLY A 44 -0.91 -16.66 -8.16
CA GLY A 44 -1.40 -15.84 -9.26
C GLY A 44 -1.76 -14.43 -8.81
N LEU A 45 -2.49 -13.71 -9.66
CA LEU A 45 -2.97 -12.36 -9.41
C LEU A 45 -4.50 -12.30 -9.45
N SER A 46 -5.07 -11.43 -8.62
CA SER A 46 -6.48 -11.04 -8.70
C SER A 46 -6.58 -9.52 -8.76
N HIS A 47 -7.60 -9.04 -9.46
CA HIS A 47 -7.81 -7.62 -9.72
C HIS A 47 -9.15 -7.14 -9.17
N ARG A 48 -9.25 -5.87 -8.81
CA ARG A 48 -10.52 -5.20 -8.52
C ARG A 48 -10.41 -3.72 -8.88
N VAL A 49 -11.55 -3.04 -8.93
CA VAL A 49 -11.60 -1.58 -8.96
C VAL A 49 -12.06 -1.08 -7.60
N SER A 50 -11.36 -0.09 -7.05
CA SER A 50 -11.76 0.56 -5.79
C SER A 50 -11.53 2.07 -5.85
N ASN A 51 -12.20 2.82 -4.98
CA ASN A 51 -11.86 4.22 -4.73
C ASN A 51 -11.17 4.42 -3.36
N LEU A 52 -10.51 3.37 -2.85
CA LEU A 52 -9.84 3.37 -1.54
C LEU A 52 -8.46 4.04 -1.61
N ASN A 53 -8.40 5.26 -2.12
CA ASN A 53 -7.18 6.07 -2.18
C ASN A 53 -7.43 7.50 -1.68
N THR A 54 -6.35 8.24 -1.44
CA THR A 54 -6.40 9.61 -0.90
C THR A 54 -7.15 10.60 -1.80
N GLN A 55 -7.27 10.30 -3.09
CA GLN A 55 -7.99 11.11 -4.06
C GLN A 55 -9.46 10.68 -4.21
N CYS A 56 -9.82 9.52 -3.65
CA CYS A 56 -11.10 8.84 -3.80
C CYS A 56 -11.57 8.66 -5.25
N LEU A 57 -10.62 8.38 -6.15
CA LEU A 57 -10.91 8.11 -7.55
C LEU A 57 -10.89 6.60 -7.81
N PRO A 58 -11.73 6.06 -8.70
CA PRO A 58 -11.65 4.67 -9.10
C PRO A 58 -10.27 4.32 -9.66
N ALA A 59 -9.63 3.31 -9.09
CA ALA A 59 -8.31 2.82 -9.47
C ALA A 59 -8.30 1.29 -9.54
N ASN A 60 -7.46 0.75 -10.42
CA ASN A 60 -7.22 -0.69 -10.52
C ASN A 60 -6.30 -1.13 -9.39
N GLU A 61 -6.74 -2.11 -8.61
CA GLU A 61 -5.92 -2.77 -7.62
C GLU A 61 -5.56 -4.19 -8.08
N THR A 62 -4.37 -4.63 -7.69
CA THR A 62 -3.88 -5.99 -7.94
C THR A 62 -3.35 -6.57 -6.63
N ARG A 63 -3.69 -7.81 -6.34
CA ARG A 63 -3.11 -8.56 -5.21
C ARG A 63 -2.67 -9.95 -5.64
N LEU A 64 -1.71 -10.50 -4.90
CA LEU A 64 -1.37 -11.92 -4.98
C LEU A 64 -2.51 -12.78 -4.43
N CYS A 65 -2.82 -13.85 -5.15
CA CYS A 65 -3.64 -14.97 -4.68
C CYS A 65 -2.79 -16.22 -4.61
N GLN A 66 -3.03 -17.04 -3.59
CA GLN A 66 -2.36 -18.32 -3.39
C GLN A 66 -3.43 -19.40 -3.28
N LEU A 67 -3.55 -20.21 -4.31
CA LEU A 67 -4.39 -21.39 -4.36
C LEU A 67 -3.57 -22.62 -3.95
N ARG A 68 -4.24 -23.77 -3.89
CA ARG A 68 -3.57 -25.07 -3.71
C ARG A 68 -2.42 -25.19 -4.69
N SER A 69 -1.29 -25.73 -4.23
CA SER A 69 -0.15 -26.03 -5.09
C SER A 69 -0.61 -26.77 -6.35
N CYS A 70 -0.01 -26.43 -7.47
CA CYS A 70 -0.25 -27.22 -8.67
C CYS A 70 0.28 -28.63 -8.46
N ASP A 71 -0.43 -29.63 -8.97
CA ASP A 71 0.09 -30.99 -9.13
C ASP A 71 1.12 -30.99 -10.26
N THR A 72 2.18 -30.20 -10.11
CA THR A 72 3.44 -30.57 -10.73
C THR A 72 3.82 -31.86 -10.02
N VAL A 73 3.84 -32.99 -10.73
CA VAL A 73 4.40 -34.24 -10.22
C VAL A 73 5.66 -33.87 -9.46
N ALA A 74 5.57 -33.87 -8.14
CA ALA A 74 6.66 -33.51 -7.27
C ALA A 74 7.63 -34.67 -7.41
N SER A 75 8.53 -34.59 -8.40
CA SER A 75 9.78 -35.30 -8.30
C SER A 75 10.37 -34.87 -6.95
N PRO A 76 10.68 -35.80 -6.04
CA PRO A 76 11.04 -35.50 -4.66
C PRO A 76 12.48 -34.96 -4.53
N HIS A 77 12.87 -34.02 -5.39
CA HIS A 77 14.22 -33.49 -5.49
C HIS A 77 14.29 -31.97 -5.42
N GLU A 78 13.69 -31.35 -4.41
CA GLU A 78 14.11 -30.00 -3.99
C GLU A 78 14.18 -29.92 -2.46
N HIS A 79 14.98 -30.83 -1.89
CA HIS A 79 15.86 -30.48 -0.80
C HIS A 79 17.28 -30.62 -1.35
N ALA A 80 17.83 -29.56 -1.91
CA ALA A 80 19.26 -29.45 -2.11
C ALA A 80 19.92 -29.62 -0.74
N LYS A 81 20.38 -30.86 -0.48
CA LYS A 81 21.16 -31.23 0.70
C LYS A 81 22.37 -30.29 0.75
N HIS A 82 22.30 -29.25 1.56
CA HIS A 82 23.48 -28.47 1.90
C HIS A 82 24.37 -29.37 2.77
N HIS A 83 25.39 -29.96 2.17
CA HIS A 83 26.52 -30.49 2.92
C HIS A 83 27.40 -29.31 3.32
N HIS A 84 27.46 -29.01 4.63
CA HIS A 84 28.55 -28.21 5.15
C HIS A 84 29.83 -29.04 5.03
N VAL A 85 30.80 -28.55 4.27
CA VAL A 85 32.17 -29.08 4.32
C VAL A 85 32.75 -28.60 5.66
N ARG A 86 33.30 -29.57 6.40
CA ARG A 86 33.87 -29.40 7.74
C ARG A 86 34.93 -28.32 7.81
#